data_AF-A0A240EAN5-F1
#
_entry.id   AF-A0A240EAN5-F1
#
_cell.length_a   1.000
_cell.length_b   1.000
_cell.length_c   1.000
_cell.angle_alpha   90.00
_cell.angle_beta   90.00
_cell.angle_gamma   90.00
#
_symmetry.space_group_name_H-M   'P 1'
#
loop_
_entity.id
_entity.type
_entity.pdbx_description
1 polymer ?
#
loop_
_entity_poly.entity_id
_entity_poly.type
_entity_poly.pdbx_seq_one_letter_code
_entity_poly.pdbx_strand_id
1 'polypeptide(L)' 'QALMKDAERAIFSKGSVTWKKSRDSIVLDQKQLLKQQPELLQQYPQQRQGSRRFNVYPAKA' A
#
# COMPACT_ATOMS: atom_id res chain seq x y z
N GLN A 1 20.59 16.64 3.30
CA GLN A 1 19.47 15.77 2.86
C GLN A 1 18.27 16.67 2.58
N ALA A 2 17.69 16.63 1.38
CA ALA A 2 16.54 17.48 1.02
C ALA A 2 15.23 16.70 1.24
N LEU A 3 14.31 17.27 2.02
CA LEU A 3 12.99 16.70 2.32
C LEU A 3 11.94 17.56 1.63
N MET A 4 11.07 16.95 0.83
CA MET A 4 10.05 17.67 0.05
C MET A 4 8.91 18.27 0.88
N LYS A 5 8.82 18.00 2.19
CA LYS A 5 7.80 18.52 3.13
C LYS A 5 6.41 18.62 2.46
N ASP A 6 5.84 19.82 2.39
CA ASP A 6 4.52 20.11 1.80
C ASP A 6 4.59 20.50 0.32
N ALA A 7 5.78 20.53 -0.28
CA ALA A 7 5.96 20.89 -1.68
C ALA A 7 5.65 19.67 -2.57
N GLU A 8 4.58 19.76 -3.37
CA GLU A 8 4.16 18.72 -4.32
C GLU A 8 5.13 18.52 -5.50
N ARG A 9 6.10 19.43 -5.65
CA ARG A 9 7.09 19.44 -6.73
C ARG A 9 8.42 19.99 -6.24
N ALA A 10 9.53 19.31 -6.53
CA ALA A 10 10.86 19.95 -6.53
C ALA A 10 11.48 19.86 -7.92
N ILE A 11 12.15 20.94 -8.26
CA ILE A 11 12.84 21.13 -9.53
C ILE A 11 14.34 20.99 -9.25
N PHE A 12 14.99 20.10 -9.98
CA PHE A 12 16.42 19.85 -9.96
C PHE A 12 17.03 20.30 -11.29
N SER A 13 18.35 20.48 -11.30
CA SER A 13 19.10 20.87 -12.50
C SER A 13 18.95 19.93 -13.70
N LYS A 14 18.52 18.67 -13.49
CA LYS A 14 18.28 17.68 -14.55
C LYS A 14 16.83 17.20 -14.69
N GLY A 15 15.87 17.81 -14.01
CA GLY A 15 14.47 17.38 -14.09
C GLY A 15 13.63 17.78 -12.88
N SER A 16 12.40 17.25 -12.78
CA SER A 16 11.52 17.54 -11.65
C SER A 16 10.95 16.24 -11.06
N VAL A 17 10.77 16.23 -9.75
CA VAL A 17 10.08 15.16 -9.02
C VAL A 17 8.78 15.75 -8.50
N THR A 18 7.65 15.10 -8.77
CA THR A 18 6.35 15.45 -8.20
C THR A 18 5.79 14.30 -7.40
N TRP A 19 5.21 14.60 -6.25
CA TRP A 19 4.42 13.62 -5.50
C TRP A 19 3.01 14.19 -5.33
N LYS A 20 2.01 13.37 -5.65
CA LYS A 20 0.61 13.66 -5.37
C LYS A 20 0.19 12.72 -4.26
N LYS A 21 -0.23 13.27 -3.12
CA LYS A 21 -0.91 12.48 -2.09
C LYS A 21 -2.23 11.98 -2.70
N SER A 22 -2.43 10.67 -2.75
CA SER A 22 -3.75 10.11 -3.08
C SER A 22 -4.75 10.57 -2.02
N ARG A 23 -5.98 10.92 -2.44
CA ARG A 23 -7.05 11.30 -1.51
C ARG A 23 -7.17 10.27 -0.39
N ASP A 24 -7.28 10.75 0.84
CA ASP A 24 -7.51 9.88 1.99
C ASP A 24 -8.80 9.08 1.72
N SER A 25 -8.71 7.75 1.81
CA SER A 25 -9.84 6.85 1.58
C SER A 25 -10.18 6.13 2.87
N ILE A 26 -11.47 6.01 3.14
CA ILE A 26 -11.97 5.20 4.25
C ILE A 26 -12.05 3.77 3.73
N VAL A 27 -11.31 2.88 4.38
CA VAL A 27 -11.31 1.44 4.07
C VAL A 27 -12.02 0.71 5.20
N LEU A 28 -12.80 -0.30 4.85
CA LEU A 28 -13.46 -1.17 5.82
C LEU A 28 -12.40 -1.92 6.65
N ASP A 29 -12.43 -1.77 7.97
CA ASP A 29 -11.60 -2.59 8.87
C ASP A 29 -12.19 -3.99 8.98
N GLN A 30 -11.79 -4.85 8.04
CA GLN A 30 -12.21 -6.24 7.99
C GLN A 30 -11.83 -7.02 9.26
N LYS A 31 -10.73 -6.65 9.94
CA LYS A 31 -10.28 -7.36 11.14
C LYS A 31 -11.21 -7.09 12.31
N GLN A 32 -11.58 -5.82 12.53
CA GLN A 32 -12.53 -5.47 13.58
C GLN A 32 -13.93 -5.99 13.27
N LEU A 33 -14.36 -5.90 12.01
CA LEU A 33 -15.66 -6.43 11.58
C LEU A 33 -15.79 -7.93 11.85
N LEU A 34 -14.79 -8.73 11.46
CA LEU A 34 -14.81 -10.18 11.66
C LEU A 34 -14.67 -10.60 13.13
N LYS A 35 -14.09 -9.75 13.99
CA LYS A 35 -14.11 -9.98 15.44
C LYS A 35 -15.51 -9.80 16.03
N GLN A 36 -16.28 -8.85 15.51
CA GLN A 36 -17.63 -8.56 15.98
C GLN A 36 -18.66 -9.53 15.39
N GLN A 37 -18.47 -9.97 14.15
CA GLN A 37 -19.39 -10.83 13.40
C GLN A 37 -18.62 -11.91 12.62
N PRO A 38 -18.21 -13.00 13.27
CA PRO A 38 -17.42 -14.06 12.64
C PRO A 38 -18.20 -14.82 11.54
N GLU A 39 -19.53 -14.84 11.58
CA GLU A 39 -20.38 -15.53 10.62
C GLU A 39 -20.25 -14.97 9.20
N LEU A 40 -19.88 -13.68 9.07
CA LEU A 40 -19.72 -13.01 7.78
C LEU A 40 -18.65 -13.66 6.89
N LEU A 41 -17.63 -14.29 7.49
CA LEU A 41 -16.60 -14.99 6.72
C LEU A 41 -17.17 -16.18 5.95
N GLN A 42 -18.15 -16.88 6.55
CA GLN A 42 -18.80 -18.03 5.93
C GLN A 42 -19.85 -17.60 4.92
N GLN A 43 -20.56 -16.49 5.17
CA GLN A 43 -21.60 -15.97 4.28
C GLN A 43 -21.03 -15.30 3.03
N TYR A 44 -19.87 -14.65 3.14
CA TYR A 44 -19.26 -13.86 2.06
C TYR A 44 -17.79 -14.21 1.81
N PRO A 45 -17.45 -15.47 1.48
CA PRO A 45 -16.08 -15.85 1.20
C PRO A 45 -15.63 -15.27 -0.15
N GLN A 46 -14.58 -14.46 -0.15
CA GLN A 46 -13.92 -14.00 -1.37
C GLN A 46 -12.61 -14.76 -1.58
N GLN A 47 -12.57 -15.66 -2.57
CA GLN A 47 -11.33 -16.32 -2.96
C GLN A 47 -10.43 -15.35 -3.73
N ARG A 48 -9.22 -15.08 -3.20
CA ARG A 48 -8.18 -14.35 -3.92
C ARG A 48 -7.13 -15.35 -4.40
N GLN A 49 -6.83 -15.32 -5.69
CA GLN A 49 -5.73 -16.12 -6.22
C GLN A 49 -4.41 -15.66 -5.59
N GLY A 50 -3.60 -16.62 -5.15
CA GLY A 50 -2.28 -16.34 -4.60
C GLY A 50 -1.40 -15.65 -5.64
N SER A 51 -0.75 -14.55 -5.26
CA SER A 51 0.24 -13.89 -6.10
C SER A 51 1.59 -14.60 -5.96
N ARG A 52 2.19 -15.01 -7.08
CA ARG A 52 3.55 -15.54 -7.10
C ARG A 52 4.54 -14.37 -7.00
N ARG A 53 5.43 -14.37 -6.01
CA ARG A 53 6.48 -13.36 -5.84
C ARG A 53 7.85 -14.04 -5.92
N PHE A 54 8.79 -13.45 -6.66
CA PHE A 54 10.18 -13.88 -6.64
C PHE A 54 10.89 -13.29 -5.42
N ASN A 55 11.64 -14.13 -4.71
CA ASN A 55 12.56 -13.66 -3.68
C ASN A 55 13.94 -13.47 -4.33
N VAL A 56 14.46 -12.24 -4.30
CA VAL A 56 15.83 -11.94 -4.73
C VAL A 56 16.71 -11.95 -3.49
N TYR A 57 17.63 -12.92 -3.41
CA TYR A 57 18.65 -12.96 -2.36
C TYR A 57 19.99 -12.51 -2.95
N PRO A 58 20.75 -11.64 -2.25
CA PRO A 58 22.10 -11.31 -2.69
C PRO A 58 22.98 -12.56 -2.67
N ALA A 59 23.84 -12.73 -3.69
CA ALA A 59 24.85 -13.77 -3.68
C ALA A 59 25.75 -13.55 -2.45
N LYS A 60 26.02 -14.62 -1.69
CA LYS A 60 27.00 -14.56 -0.60
C LYS A 60 28.36 -14.18 -1.20
N ALA A 61 28.97 -13.14 -0.63
CA ALA A 61 30.32 -12.69 -0.94
C ALA A 61 31.35 -13.79 -0.64
#